data_AF-A0A7X2H1R9-F1
#
_entry.id   AF-A0A7X2H1R9-F1
#
_cell.length_a   1.000
_cell.length_b   1.000
_cell.length_c   1.000
_cell.angle_alpha   90.00
_cell.angle_beta   90.00
_cell.angle_gamma   90.00
#
_symmetry.space_group_name_H-M   'P 1'
#
loop_
_entity.id
_entity.type
_entity.pdbx_description
1 polymer ?
#
loop_
_entity_poly.entity_id
_entity_poly.type
_entity_poly.pdbx_seq_one_letter_code
_entity_poly.pdbx_strand_id
1 'polypeptide(L)'
;MVSFGFHPVGKPKHKRGNRTQAQETAITAKVDKEVYRRASEAGYTCCERCGCSVPTYRFERCHMLNASQRGTGRAPWNIVVLCAPSNVEGTCHYWADKTTEGHDWKAAKQAELYIYYTTGEGKRFWK
;
A
#
# COMPACT_ATOMS: atom_id res chain seq x y z
N MET A 1 1.75 42.87 31.53
CA MET A 1 1.09 42.10 30.44
C MET A 1 1.95 42.24 29.20
N VAL A 2 2.44 41.15 28.62
CA VAL A 2 3.25 41.21 27.39
C VAL A 2 2.29 41.19 26.20
N SER A 3 2.31 42.24 25.38
CA SER A 3 1.54 42.32 24.14
C SER A 3 2.37 41.71 23.01
N PHE A 4 1.89 40.63 22.39
CA PHE A 4 2.53 40.06 21.20
C PHE A 4 2.08 40.86 19.98
N GLY A 5 3.01 41.54 19.31
CA GLY A 5 2.76 42.28 18.06
C GLY A 5 2.48 41.35 16.88
N PHE A 6 1.66 41.81 15.93
CA PHE A 6 1.41 41.09 14.68
C PHE A 6 2.58 41.28 13.70
N HIS A 7 3.44 40.26 13.60
CA HIS A 7 4.60 40.26 12.70
C HIS A 7 4.45 39.16 11.62
N PRO A 8 3.67 39.39 10.55
CA PRO A 8 3.49 38.40 9.50
C PRO A 8 4.78 38.21 8.70
N VAL A 9 5.27 36.97 8.62
CA VAL A 9 6.38 36.60 7.75
C VAL A 9 5.87 36.30 6.34
N GLY A 10 6.60 36.77 5.33
CA GLY A 10 6.29 36.50 3.93
C GLY A 10 6.29 35.00 3.64
N LYS A 11 5.32 34.54 2.84
CA LYS A 11 5.22 33.12 2.47
C LYS A 11 6.49 32.67 1.74
N PRO A 12 7.09 31.52 2.09
CA PRO A 12 8.26 31.00 1.37
C PRO A 12 7.98 30.82 -0.13
N LYS A 13 8.95 31.18 -0.98
CA LYS A 13 8.86 31.02 -2.44
C LYS A 13 9.19 29.61 -2.94
N HIS A 14 9.77 28.77 -2.08
CA HIS A 14 10.13 27.40 -2.42
C HIS A 14 9.04 26.42 -1.98
N LYS A 15 9.00 25.25 -2.63
CA LYS A 15 8.15 24.14 -2.19
C LYS A 15 8.70 23.53 -0.89
N ARG A 16 7.90 22.70 -0.24
CA ARG A 16 8.33 21.90 0.91
C ARG A 16 9.50 21.00 0.49
N GLY A 17 10.60 21.03 1.24
CA GLY A 17 11.78 20.18 0.96
C GLY A 17 11.53 18.70 1.27
N ASN A 18 10.75 18.42 2.32
CA ASN A 18 10.39 17.06 2.71
C ASN A 18 9.08 16.62 2.04
N ARG A 19 8.99 15.32 1.75
CA ARG A 19 7.78 14.74 1.17
C ARG A 19 6.64 14.74 2.19
N THR A 20 5.42 14.92 1.69
CA THR A 20 4.21 14.78 2.49
C THR A 20 3.90 13.31 2.72
N GLN A 21 3.07 12.99 3.72
CA GLN A 21 2.59 11.63 3.94
C GLN A 21 1.93 11.06 2.68
N ALA A 22 1.06 11.84 2.03
CA ALA A 22 0.41 11.42 0.78
C ALA A 22 1.43 11.07 -0.31
N GLN A 23 2.53 11.82 -0.40
CA GLN A 23 3.61 11.49 -1.35
C GLN A 23 4.35 10.23 -0.94
N GLU A 24 4.61 10.00 0.35
CA GLU A 24 5.31 8.80 0.85
C GLU A 24 4.51 7.51 0.64
N THR A 25 3.21 7.58 0.85
CA THR A 25 2.32 6.40 0.79
C THR A 25 1.74 6.16 -0.60
N ALA A 26 1.86 7.12 -1.51
CA ALA A 26 1.45 6.97 -2.91
C ALA A 26 2.15 5.77 -3.56
N ILE A 27 1.33 4.88 -4.14
CA ILE A 27 1.81 3.71 -4.87
C ILE A 27 2.47 4.19 -6.17
N THR A 28 3.76 3.91 -6.31
CA THR A 28 4.50 4.28 -7.52
C THR A 28 4.13 3.35 -8.67
N ALA A 29 4.18 3.85 -9.91
CA ALA A 29 3.94 3.02 -11.10
C ALA A 29 4.89 1.80 -11.19
N LYS A 30 6.11 1.89 -10.63
CA LYS A 30 7.06 0.76 -10.58
C LYS A 30 6.55 -0.33 -9.64
N VAL A 31 6.15 0.03 -8.42
CA VAL A 31 5.55 -0.91 -7.46
C VAL A 31 4.28 -1.53 -8.02
N ASP A 32 3.43 -0.70 -8.63
CA ASP A 32 2.16 -1.14 -9.18
C ASP A 32 2.32 -2.24 -10.22
N LYS A 33 3.22 -2.03 -11.19
CA LYS A 33 3.55 -3.05 -12.21
C LYS A 33 4.07 -4.34 -11.60
N GLU A 34 4.93 -4.25 -10.59
CA GLU A 34 5.49 -5.42 -9.92
C GLU A 34 4.42 -6.21 -9.15
N VAL A 35 3.55 -5.52 -8.42
CA VAL A 35 2.46 -6.15 -7.69
C VAL A 35 1.50 -6.86 -8.65
N TYR A 36 1.13 -6.23 -9.77
CA TYR A 36 0.31 -6.89 -10.78
C TYR A 36 1.03 -8.05 -11.47
N ARG A 37 2.35 -7.94 -11.72
CA ARG A 37 3.15 -9.07 -12.24
C ARG A 37 3.08 -10.27 -11.29
N ARG A 38 3.35 -10.06 -10.00
CA ARG A 38 3.29 -11.09 -8.95
C ARG A 38 1.88 -11.69 -8.84
N ALA A 39 0.86 -10.84 -8.79
CA ALA A 39 -0.54 -11.28 -8.72
C ALA A 39 -1.02 -12.00 -9.99
N SER A 40 -0.24 -11.96 -11.08
CA SER A 40 -0.61 -12.56 -12.38
C SER A 40 0.28 -13.72 -12.80
N GLU A 41 1.00 -14.36 -11.87
CA GLU A 41 1.88 -15.51 -12.19
C GLU A 41 1.14 -16.70 -12.82
N ALA A 42 -0.17 -16.83 -12.58
CA ALA A 42 -1.03 -17.82 -13.23
C ALA A 42 -1.42 -17.47 -14.69
N GLY A 43 -0.93 -16.35 -15.24
CA GLY A 43 -1.27 -15.84 -16.57
C GLY A 43 -2.42 -14.82 -16.58
N TYR A 44 -3.10 -14.63 -15.46
CA TYR A 44 -4.13 -13.61 -15.23
C TYR A 44 -4.06 -13.12 -13.78
N THR A 45 -4.53 -11.90 -13.52
CA THR A 45 -4.48 -11.32 -12.17
C THR A 45 -5.42 -12.05 -11.21
N CYS A 46 -4.90 -12.40 -10.04
CA CYS A 46 -5.63 -13.06 -8.96
C CYS A 46 -5.58 -12.24 -7.66
N CYS A 47 -6.62 -12.40 -6.84
CA CYS A 47 -6.60 -11.94 -5.46
C CYS A 47 -5.54 -12.70 -4.67
N GLU A 48 -4.61 -11.99 -4.02
CA GLU A 48 -3.51 -12.59 -3.26
C GLU A 48 -3.95 -13.23 -1.94
N ARG A 49 -5.22 -13.08 -1.56
CA ARG A 49 -5.83 -13.77 -0.41
C ARG A 49 -6.63 -15.00 -0.81
N CYS A 50 -7.65 -14.83 -1.65
CA CYS A 50 -8.60 -15.91 -1.97
C CYS A 50 -8.36 -16.58 -3.34
N GLY A 51 -7.42 -16.08 -4.13
CA GLY A 51 -7.09 -16.64 -5.44
C GLY A 51 -8.10 -16.37 -6.55
N CYS A 52 -9.18 -15.62 -6.31
CA CYS A 52 -10.16 -15.35 -7.37
C CYS A 52 -9.56 -14.49 -8.49
N SER A 53 -9.87 -14.85 -9.73
CA SER A 53 -9.42 -14.15 -10.95
C SER A 53 -10.46 -13.21 -11.53
N VAL A 54 -11.73 -13.43 -11.20
CA VAL A 54 -12.87 -12.59 -11.58
C VAL A 54 -13.50 -12.04 -10.31
N PRO A 55 -13.12 -10.82 -9.87
CA PRO A 55 -13.70 -10.21 -8.68
C PRO A 55 -15.13 -9.75 -8.99
N THR A 56 -16.02 -9.80 -8.01
CA THR A 56 -17.40 -9.29 -8.14
C THR A 56 -17.47 -7.82 -8.58
N TYR A 57 -16.43 -7.03 -8.27
CA TYR A 57 -16.35 -5.61 -8.61
C TYR A 57 -15.11 -5.30 -9.45
N ARG A 58 -13.94 -5.30 -8.79
CA ARG A 58 -12.63 -5.00 -9.37
C ARG A 58 -11.54 -5.47 -8.41
N PHE A 59 -10.31 -5.49 -8.89
CA PHE A 59 -9.15 -5.60 -8.02
C PHE A 59 -8.76 -4.23 -7.47
N GLU A 60 -8.30 -4.18 -6.23
CA GLU A 60 -7.73 -2.99 -5.61
C GLU A 60 -6.37 -3.27 -4.98
N ARG A 61 -5.54 -2.23 -4.90
CA ARG A 61 -4.27 -2.29 -4.18
C ARG A 61 -4.54 -1.98 -2.71
N CYS A 62 -4.20 -2.92 -1.84
CA CYS A 62 -4.28 -2.78 -0.39
C CYS A 62 -2.88 -2.60 0.18
N HIS A 63 -2.70 -1.60 1.05
CA HIS A 63 -1.47 -1.42 1.82
C HIS A 63 -1.45 -2.34 3.04
N MET A 64 -0.38 -3.09 3.26
CA MET A 64 -0.22 -3.96 4.44
C MET A 64 -0.04 -3.15 5.73
N LEU A 65 0.88 -2.20 5.74
CA LEU A 65 0.90 -1.11 6.71
C LEU A 65 0.10 0.04 6.12
N ASN A 66 -0.94 0.50 6.81
CA ASN A 66 -1.88 1.48 6.25
C ASN A 66 -1.19 2.81 5.90
N ALA A 67 -1.73 3.50 4.89
CA ALA A 67 -1.23 4.82 4.49
C ALA A 67 -1.31 5.85 5.65
N SER A 68 -2.33 5.78 6.50
CA SER A 68 -2.46 6.60 7.71
C SER A 68 -1.32 6.39 8.71
N GLN A 69 -0.73 5.19 8.72
CA GLN A 69 0.40 4.79 9.56
C GLN A 69 1.75 4.95 8.81
N ARG A 70 1.76 5.70 7.70
CA ARG A 70 2.94 5.94 6.85
C ARG A 70 3.50 4.69 6.17
N GLY A 71 2.68 3.67 5.93
CA GLY A 71 3.09 2.54 5.10
C GLY A 71 3.45 2.97 3.68
N THR A 72 4.66 2.61 3.26
CA THR A 72 5.24 3.06 1.99
C THR A 72 4.47 2.51 0.79
N GLY A 73 4.21 3.37 -0.20
CA GLY A 73 3.75 2.94 -1.54
C GLY A 73 4.91 2.68 -2.52
N ARG A 74 6.15 2.69 -2.00
CA ARG A 74 7.38 2.56 -2.79
C ARG A 74 8.06 1.21 -2.66
N ALA A 75 7.47 0.29 -1.90
CA ALA A 75 8.00 -1.06 -1.76
C ALA A 75 6.89 -2.10 -2.03
N PRO A 76 7.13 -3.08 -2.91
CA PRO A 76 6.12 -4.06 -3.31
C PRO A 76 5.77 -5.04 -2.18
N TRP A 77 6.61 -5.16 -1.15
CA TRP A 77 6.28 -5.95 0.04
C TRP A 77 5.18 -5.32 0.91
N ASN A 78 4.87 -4.03 0.72
CA ASN A 78 3.82 -3.36 1.48
C ASN A 78 2.47 -3.30 0.74
N ILE A 79 2.37 -3.85 -0.47
CA ILE A 79 1.20 -3.70 -1.33
C ILE A 79 0.77 -5.07 -1.85
N VAL A 80 -0.53 -5.35 -1.80
CA VAL A 80 -1.13 -6.55 -2.40
C VAL A 80 -2.36 -6.22 -3.24
N VAL A 81 -2.69 -7.11 -4.17
CA VAL A 81 -3.93 -7.07 -4.93
C VAL A 81 -5.00 -7.90 -4.23
N LEU A 82 -6.11 -7.27 -3.86
CA LEU A 82 -7.27 -7.92 -3.25
C LEU A 82 -8.52 -7.70 -4.09
N CYS A 83 -9.46 -8.64 -3.97
CA CYS A 83 -10.76 -8.52 -4.64
C CYS A 83 -11.70 -7.55 -3.91
N ALA A 84 -12.36 -6.75 -4.72
CA ALA A 84 -13.41 -5.78 -4.41
C ALA A 84 -12.98 -4.62 -3.48
N PRO A 85 -13.80 -3.56 -3.37
CA PRO A 85 -13.42 -2.36 -2.63
C PRO A 85 -13.38 -2.54 -1.11
N SER A 86 -12.53 -1.77 -0.42
CA SER A 86 -12.39 -1.82 1.05
C SER A 86 -13.64 -1.38 1.83
N ASN A 87 -14.63 -0.79 1.16
CA ASN A 87 -15.88 -0.34 1.76
C ASN A 87 -17.07 -1.29 1.51
N VAL A 88 -16.86 -2.44 0.86
CA VAL A 88 -17.91 -3.44 0.62
C VAL A 88 -17.69 -4.62 1.56
N GLU A 89 -18.63 -4.80 2.50
CA GLU A 89 -18.60 -5.89 3.47
C GLU A 89 -18.51 -7.28 2.81
N GLY A 90 -17.85 -8.21 3.50
CA GLY A 90 -17.68 -9.59 3.02
C GLY A 90 -16.61 -9.78 1.93
N THR A 91 -15.93 -8.71 1.50
CA THR A 91 -14.86 -8.79 0.49
C THR A 91 -13.48 -8.98 1.11
N CYS A 92 -12.49 -9.42 0.31
CA CYS A 92 -11.13 -9.61 0.83
C CYS A 92 -10.48 -8.30 1.25
N HIS A 93 -10.70 -7.20 0.51
CA HIS A 93 -10.15 -5.91 0.89
C HIS A 93 -10.80 -5.36 2.17
N TYR A 94 -12.13 -5.44 2.27
CA TYR A 94 -12.82 -5.05 3.50
C TYR A 94 -12.35 -5.88 4.69
N TRP A 95 -12.31 -7.21 4.56
CA TRP A 95 -11.84 -8.11 5.62
C TRP A 95 -10.43 -7.73 6.09
N ALA A 96 -9.50 -7.49 5.16
CA ALA A 96 -8.12 -7.14 5.49
C ALA A 96 -8.00 -5.84 6.30
N ASP A 97 -8.88 -4.86 6.05
CA ASP A 97 -8.83 -3.55 6.70
C ASP A 97 -9.71 -3.42 7.96
N LYS A 98 -10.65 -4.36 8.18
CA LYS A 98 -11.73 -4.19 9.17
C LYS A 98 -11.77 -5.26 10.25
N THR A 99 -11.09 -6.39 10.09
CA THR A 99 -11.07 -7.46 11.11
C THR A 99 -9.67 -7.67 11.67
N THR A 100 -9.60 -8.16 12.91
CA THR A 100 -8.35 -8.49 13.58
C THR A 100 -7.56 -9.54 12.79
N GLU A 101 -8.24 -10.59 12.31
CA GLU A 101 -7.63 -11.63 11.49
C GLU A 101 -7.09 -11.07 10.17
N GLY A 102 -7.78 -10.08 9.60
CA GLY A 102 -7.32 -9.33 8.44
C GLY A 102 -6.02 -8.58 8.72
N HIS A 103 -5.95 -7.89 9.85
CA HIS A 103 -4.74 -7.17 10.28
C HIS A 103 -3.57 -8.13 10.56
N ASP A 104 -3.81 -9.26 11.23
CA ASP A 104 -2.80 -10.26 11.51
C ASP A 104 -2.27 -10.90 10.21
N TRP A 105 -3.19 -11.19 9.27
CA TRP A 105 -2.81 -11.67 7.95
C TRP A 105 -1.97 -10.64 7.18
N LYS A 106 -2.32 -9.35 7.22
CA LYS A 106 -1.52 -8.29 6.59
C LYS A 106 -0.11 -8.25 7.17
N ALA A 107 0.04 -8.35 8.49
CA ALA A 107 1.36 -8.38 9.14
C ALA A 107 2.19 -9.61 8.72
N ALA A 108 1.60 -10.80 8.76
CA ALA A 108 2.27 -12.04 8.36
C ALA A 108 2.68 -12.02 6.87
N LYS A 109 1.75 -11.62 5.99
CA LYS A 109 1.98 -11.56 4.55
C LYS A 109 2.98 -10.45 4.18
N GLN A 110 3.00 -9.33 4.89
CA GLN A 110 4.05 -8.32 4.72
C GLN A 110 5.44 -8.87 5.05
N ALA A 111 5.58 -9.61 6.16
CA ALA A 111 6.84 -10.23 6.53
C ALA A 111 7.31 -11.26 5.48
N GLU A 112 6.40 -12.10 4.99
CA GLU A 112 6.64 -13.04 3.88
C GLU A 112 7.17 -12.31 2.64
N LEU A 113 6.46 -11.27 2.18
CA LEU A 113 6.85 -10.52 0.99
C LEU A 113 8.15 -9.73 1.20
N TYR A 114 8.40 -9.22 2.41
CA TYR A 114 9.65 -8.55 2.74
C TYR A 114 10.83 -9.50 2.55
N ILE A 115 10.74 -10.73 3.06
CA ILE A 115 11.75 -11.78 2.85
C ILE A 115 11.88 -12.09 1.36
N TYR A 116 10.76 -12.32 0.65
CA TYR A 116 10.77 -12.62 -0.78
C TYR A 116 11.51 -11.57 -1.62
N TYR A 117 11.32 -10.27 -1.34
CA TYR A 117 11.95 -9.20 -2.10
C TYR A 117 13.36 -8.82 -1.62
N THR A 118 13.75 -9.15 -0.40
CA THR A 118 15.08 -8.80 0.14
C THR A 118 16.11 -9.91 0.01
N THR A 119 15.71 -11.15 0.27
CA THR A 119 16.59 -12.33 0.25
C THR A 119 16.14 -13.43 -0.70
N GLY A 120 14.85 -13.47 -1.05
CA GLY A 120 14.27 -14.48 -1.93
C GLY A 120 14.34 -14.18 -3.43
N GLU A 121 13.58 -14.95 -4.21
CA GLU A 121 13.54 -14.84 -5.68
C GLU A 121 12.98 -13.51 -6.17
N GLY A 122 12.16 -12.83 -5.35
CA GLY A 122 11.61 -11.51 -5.62
C GLY A 122 12.66 -10.46 -5.94
N LYS A 123 13.88 -10.62 -5.40
CA LYS A 123 15.04 -9.75 -5.70
C LYS A 123 15.42 -9.73 -7.18
N ARG A 124 15.06 -10.77 -7.95
CA ARG A 124 15.29 -10.80 -9.41
C ARG A 124 14.37 -9.83 -10.15
N PHE A 125 13.16 -9.62 -9.62
CA PHE A 125 12.13 -8.75 -10.20
C PHE A 125 12.18 -7.33 -9.63
N TRP A 126 12.57 -7.19 -8.36
CA TRP A 126 12.64 -5.91 -7.66
C TRP A 126 14.09 -5.57 -7.25
N LYS A 127 14.67 -4.59 -7.95
CA LYS A 127 15.98 -4.00 -7.66
C LYS A 127 15.86 -2.50 -7.43
#